data_AF-A0A164SP27-F1
#
_entry.id   AF-A0A164SP27-F1
#
_cell.length_a   1.000
_cell.length_b   1.000
_cell.length_c   1.000
_cell.angle_alpha   90.00
_cell.angle_beta   90.00
_cell.angle_gamma   90.00
#
_symmetry.space_group_name_H-M   'P 1'
#
loop_
_entity.id
_entity.type
_entity.pdbx_description
1 polymer ?
#
loop_
_entity_poly.entity_id
_entity_poly.type
_entity_poly.pdbx_seq_one_letter_code
_entity_poly.pdbx_strand_id
1 'polypeptide(L)'
;MRHEDRKAMARKWLEPLINSLHSSLFASIACFIAGFLYQLWTVAHSFSAWAPVLAFTSALGTFLSLFVIAIIGLTIFHAVLHAESPFATPFTRAIRRLIAPWRKSHDKYAIFEALGTEQERDAPAAIRARDEALQRGCQLVTNTTEPAFLEGASSTFLDSNWGRTWTPAFSLVNWISAISRMLATDTSFRAKITIASFLPNFIGWLHYHKVTANVAPFVANRIDILWSLIYDLYNEVYRLSTEHEQTLFKALVSVTSLFKDNEDLSETGEHVYQDAVVEVLCSFDTDNVVGERREILRIALESFASRISSSDQSFPEVLRFRILRAILAQPYFEWTRSNVAPELIKGREPAVLLALSNFLSHVRHLGKLGDYLHIIEFLQYIYPSVSHIPASADLDLSRILELACRDAHPNKWEQYSHTLMDWIEYCGVDHISDKRSLSMFLHLCAHQEWLDVRLAGISGYRQGSTDDITRERAREYLSTISDLPAVKLEEVIVGGTDVAVVVAPAPPSIAEVNNASPSKRVAIRRWPWFSERTEQPDLEDPKRD
;
A
#
# COMPACT_ATOMS: atom_id res chain seq x y z
N MET A 1 20.54 -32.51 -15.87
CA MET A 1 20.99 -32.02 -17.19
C MET A 1 20.78 -33.05 -18.31
N ARG A 2 21.43 -34.23 -18.31
CA ARG A 2 21.33 -35.21 -19.43
C ARG A 2 19.92 -35.73 -19.79
N HIS A 3 18.96 -35.66 -18.85
CA HIS A 3 17.56 -36.02 -19.08
C HIS A 3 16.76 -34.90 -19.79
N GLU A 4 17.11 -33.64 -19.51
CA GLU A 4 16.50 -32.48 -20.17
C GLU A 4 16.97 -32.37 -21.63
N ASP A 5 18.24 -32.67 -21.91
CA ASP A 5 18.77 -32.71 -23.29
C ASP A 5 18.10 -33.78 -24.15
N ARG A 6 17.80 -34.94 -23.55
CA ARG A 6 17.08 -36.03 -24.23
C ARG A 6 15.61 -35.68 -24.47
N LYS A 7 14.95 -34.99 -23.53
CA LYS A 7 13.59 -34.47 -23.72
C LYS A 7 13.53 -33.41 -24.82
N ALA A 8 14.51 -32.51 -24.87
CA ALA A 8 14.59 -31.48 -25.90
C ALA A 8 14.78 -32.09 -27.29
N MET A 9 15.66 -33.08 -27.41
CA MET A 9 15.87 -33.81 -28.66
C MET A 9 14.62 -34.61 -29.06
N ALA A 10 14.00 -35.32 -28.11
CA ALA A 10 12.78 -36.07 -28.36
C ALA A 10 11.63 -35.15 -28.84
N ARG A 11 11.42 -33.99 -28.20
CA ARG A 11 10.38 -33.03 -28.64
C ARG A 11 10.62 -32.53 -30.07
N LYS A 12 11.88 -32.27 -30.45
CA LYS A 12 12.24 -31.78 -31.78
C LYS A 12 11.88 -32.75 -32.91
N TRP A 13 11.92 -34.06 -32.64
CA TRP A 13 11.60 -35.11 -33.62
C TRP A 13 10.18 -35.66 -33.51
N LEU A 14 9.64 -35.73 -32.29
CA LEU A 14 8.31 -36.27 -32.02
C LEU A 14 7.21 -35.35 -32.57
N GLU A 15 7.37 -34.02 -32.44
CA GLU A 15 6.39 -33.05 -32.89
C GLU A 15 6.14 -33.11 -34.42
N PRO A 16 7.16 -33.05 -35.31
CA PRO A 16 6.91 -33.18 -36.75
C PRO A 16 6.37 -34.56 -37.14
N LEU A 17 6.78 -35.63 -36.44
CA LEU A 17 6.30 -36.98 -36.70
C LEU A 17 4.81 -37.14 -36.37
N ILE A 18 4.40 -36.69 -35.18
CA ILE A 18 2.99 -36.68 -34.76
C ILE A 18 2.15 -35.84 -35.73
N ASN A 19 2.67 -34.69 -36.17
CA ASN A 19 1.95 -33.81 -37.09
C ASN A 19 1.75 -34.44 -38.48
N SER A 20 2.78 -35.12 -38.99
CA SER A 20 2.71 -35.86 -40.25
C SER A 20 1.71 -37.02 -40.15
N LEU A 21 1.74 -37.76 -39.04
CA LEU A 21 0.84 -38.89 -38.79
C LEU A 21 -0.64 -38.49 -38.73
N HIS A 22 -0.96 -37.39 -38.05
CA HIS A 22 -2.34 -36.90 -38.00
C HIS A 22 -2.83 -36.43 -39.37
N SER A 23 -1.96 -35.74 -40.12
CA SER A 23 -2.30 -35.24 -41.45
C SER A 23 -2.54 -36.38 -42.44
N SER A 24 -1.72 -37.44 -42.39
CA SER A 24 -1.90 -38.62 -43.23
C SER A 24 -3.14 -39.43 -42.85
N LEU A 25 -3.52 -39.48 -41.56
CA LEU A 25 -4.75 -40.11 -41.10
C LEU A 25 -5.99 -39.43 -41.69
N PHE A 26 -6.08 -38.09 -41.60
CA PHE A 26 -7.21 -37.35 -42.18
C PHE A 26 -7.28 -37.51 -43.70
N ALA A 27 -6.14 -37.45 -44.38
CA ALA A 27 -6.07 -37.68 -45.82
C ALA A 27 -6.55 -39.09 -46.20
N SER A 28 -6.15 -40.11 -45.42
CA SER A 28 -6.59 -41.49 -45.62
C SER A 28 -8.10 -41.66 -45.44
N ILE A 29 -8.68 -41.06 -44.40
CA ILE A 29 -10.14 -41.07 -44.16
C ILE A 29 -10.88 -40.40 -45.32
N ALA A 30 -10.41 -39.24 -45.79
CA ALA A 30 -11.02 -38.53 -46.91
C ALA A 30 -10.95 -39.35 -48.22
N CYS A 31 -9.79 -39.93 -48.54
CA CYS A 31 -9.61 -40.79 -49.70
C CYS A 31 -10.47 -42.06 -49.62
N PHE A 32 -10.59 -42.66 -48.43
CA PHE A 32 -11.44 -43.82 -48.20
C PHE A 32 -12.92 -43.49 -48.45
N ILE A 33 -13.41 -42.38 -47.89
CA ILE A 33 -14.80 -41.91 -48.10
C ILE A 33 -15.05 -41.66 -49.60
N ALA A 34 -14.13 -40.97 -50.28
CA ALA A 34 -14.24 -40.69 -51.71
C ALA A 34 -14.28 -41.98 -52.56
N GLY A 35 -13.39 -42.93 -52.27
CA GLY A 35 -13.34 -44.23 -52.95
C GLY A 35 -14.60 -45.07 -52.69
N PHE A 36 -15.09 -45.09 -51.45
CA PHE A 36 -16.32 -45.77 -51.07
C PHE A 36 -17.55 -45.21 -51.80
N LEU A 37 -17.68 -43.88 -51.84
CA LEU A 37 -18.75 -43.22 -52.58
C LEU A 37 -18.66 -43.51 -54.09
N TYR A 38 -17.46 -43.46 -54.66
CA TYR A 38 -17.24 -43.79 -56.06
C TYR A 38 -17.69 -45.22 -56.37
N GLN A 39 -17.35 -46.20 -55.52
CA GLN A 39 -17.76 -47.59 -55.69
C GLN A 39 -19.29 -47.75 -55.58
N LEU A 40 -19.93 -47.11 -54.59
CA LEU A 40 -21.39 -47.13 -54.43
C LEU A 40 -22.09 -46.61 -55.68
N TRP A 41 -21.67 -45.45 -56.17
CA TRP A 41 -22.25 -44.84 -57.38
C TRP A 41 -21.96 -45.66 -58.64
N THR A 42 -20.79 -46.26 -58.77
CA THR A 42 -20.45 -47.12 -59.91
C THR A 42 -21.34 -48.37 -59.93
N VAL A 43 -21.59 -48.99 -58.77
CA VAL A 43 -22.49 -50.16 -58.65
C VAL A 43 -23.95 -49.76 -58.92
N ALA A 44 -24.38 -48.58 -58.51
CA ALA A 44 -25.74 -48.11 -58.81
C ALA A 44 -25.97 -47.90 -60.31
N HIS A 45 -24.94 -47.52 -61.08
CA HIS A 45 -25.03 -47.24 -62.52
C HIS A 45 -24.63 -48.42 -63.42
N SER A 46 -24.15 -49.54 -62.87
CA SER A 46 -23.70 -50.68 -63.68
C SER A 46 -24.83 -51.56 -64.23
N PHE A 47 -26.06 -51.38 -63.74
CA PHE A 47 -27.23 -52.14 -64.18
C PHE A 47 -27.93 -51.46 -65.36
N SER A 48 -28.31 -52.24 -66.37
CA SER A 48 -29.07 -51.75 -67.54
C SER A 48 -30.52 -51.38 -67.23
N ALA A 49 -31.07 -51.91 -66.13
CA ALA A 49 -32.38 -51.58 -65.60
C ALA A 49 -32.23 -50.76 -64.32
N TRP A 50 -33.19 -49.86 -64.07
CA TRP A 50 -33.17 -48.98 -62.90
C TRP A 50 -33.25 -49.81 -61.60
N ALA A 51 -32.21 -49.69 -60.76
CA ALA A 51 -32.10 -50.38 -59.47
C ALA A 51 -32.36 -49.39 -58.31
N PRO A 52 -33.64 -49.14 -57.93
CA PRO A 52 -34.01 -48.07 -57.01
C PRO A 52 -33.39 -48.23 -55.62
N VAL A 53 -33.21 -49.46 -55.16
CA VAL A 53 -32.58 -49.74 -53.85
C VAL A 53 -31.12 -49.30 -53.83
N LEU A 54 -30.36 -49.56 -54.91
CA LEU A 54 -28.94 -49.19 -55.00
C LEU A 54 -28.74 -47.68 -55.21
N ALA A 55 -29.65 -47.04 -55.94
CA ALA A 55 -29.65 -45.58 -56.09
C ALA A 55 -29.95 -44.89 -54.75
N PHE A 56 -30.92 -45.40 -54.00
CA PHE A 56 -31.27 -44.89 -52.67
C PHE A 56 -30.12 -45.07 -51.66
N THR A 57 -29.49 -46.23 -51.61
CA THR A 57 -28.35 -46.47 -50.70
C THR A 57 -27.15 -45.59 -51.05
N SER A 58 -26.90 -45.34 -52.33
CA SER A 58 -25.82 -44.44 -52.79
C SER A 58 -26.10 -42.97 -52.42
N ALA A 59 -27.35 -42.52 -52.57
CA ALA A 59 -27.78 -41.18 -52.16
C ALA A 59 -27.67 -40.99 -50.63
N LEU A 60 -28.15 -41.97 -49.85
CA LEU A 60 -28.05 -41.95 -48.39
C LEU A 60 -26.60 -41.99 -47.91
N GLY A 61 -25.75 -42.81 -48.53
CA GLY A 61 -24.31 -42.87 -48.25
C GLY A 61 -23.60 -41.54 -48.52
N THR A 62 -23.97 -40.86 -49.62
CA THR A 62 -23.45 -39.53 -49.96
C THR A 62 -23.86 -38.49 -48.91
N PHE A 63 -25.12 -38.50 -48.49
CA PHE A 63 -25.62 -37.60 -47.46
C PHE A 63 -24.89 -37.78 -46.12
N LEU A 64 -24.76 -39.03 -45.64
CA LEU A 64 -24.07 -39.33 -44.39
C LEU A 64 -22.59 -38.95 -44.45
N SER A 65 -21.92 -39.17 -45.59
CA SER A 65 -20.52 -38.80 -45.78
C SER A 65 -20.31 -37.29 -45.75
N LEU A 66 -21.18 -36.52 -46.42
CA LEU A 66 -21.16 -35.05 -46.38
C LEU A 66 -21.40 -34.53 -44.96
N PHE A 67 -22.30 -35.16 -44.21
CA PHE A 67 -22.57 -34.81 -42.82
C PHE A 67 -21.35 -35.01 -41.91
N VAL A 68 -20.65 -36.14 -42.05
CA VAL A 68 -19.41 -36.40 -41.30
C VAL A 68 -18.32 -35.39 -41.65
N ILE A 69 -18.13 -35.07 -42.95
CA ILE A 69 -17.18 -34.05 -43.40
C ILE A 69 -17.53 -32.67 -42.82
N ALA A 70 -18.82 -32.31 -42.77
CA ALA A 70 -19.28 -31.05 -42.22
C ALA A 70 -19.00 -30.93 -40.71
N ILE A 71 -19.22 -32.01 -39.93
CA ILE A 71 -18.89 -32.03 -38.50
C ILE A 71 -17.37 -31.89 -38.27
N ILE A 72 -16.56 -32.62 -39.06
CA ILE A 72 -15.10 -32.51 -38.99
C ILE A 72 -14.66 -31.07 -39.36
N GLY A 73 -15.25 -30.48 -40.39
CA GLY A 73 -14.98 -29.09 -40.77
C GLY A 73 -15.35 -28.08 -39.68
N LEU A 74 -16.53 -28.23 -39.06
CA LEU A 74 -17.00 -27.35 -38.00
C LEU A 74 -16.09 -27.43 -36.75
N THR A 75 -15.67 -28.63 -36.37
CA THR A 75 -14.77 -28.84 -35.24
C THR A 75 -13.37 -28.27 -35.50
N ILE A 76 -12.85 -28.41 -36.71
CA ILE A 76 -11.59 -27.77 -37.13
C ILE A 76 -11.72 -26.24 -37.15
N PHE A 77 -12.83 -25.70 -37.68
CA PHE A 77 -13.08 -24.26 -37.75
C PHE A 77 -13.18 -23.64 -36.34
N HIS A 78 -13.97 -24.26 -35.46
CA HIS A 78 -14.05 -23.87 -34.06
C HIS A 78 -12.69 -23.93 -33.36
N ALA A 79 -11.89 -24.96 -33.66
CA ALA A 79 -10.52 -25.08 -33.17
C ALA A 79 -9.56 -24.03 -33.73
N VAL A 80 -9.78 -23.48 -34.92
CA VAL A 80 -8.94 -22.40 -35.46
C VAL A 80 -9.29 -21.06 -34.81
N LEU A 81 -10.59 -20.79 -34.59
CA LEU A 81 -11.07 -19.53 -34.02
C LEU A 81 -10.78 -19.37 -32.52
N HIS A 82 -11.04 -20.40 -31.71
CA HIS A 82 -10.91 -20.31 -30.25
C HIS A 82 -9.58 -20.89 -29.79
N ALA A 83 -8.72 -20.03 -29.20
CA ALA A 83 -7.37 -20.40 -28.76
C ALA A 83 -7.35 -21.61 -27.82
N GLU A 84 -8.34 -21.70 -26.95
CA GLU A 84 -8.54 -22.71 -25.89
C GLU A 84 -9.44 -23.90 -26.30
N SER A 85 -9.68 -24.11 -27.60
CA SER A 85 -10.56 -25.19 -28.06
C SER A 85 -9.99 -26.58 -27.71
N PRO A 86 -10.79 -27.51 -27.14
CA PRO A 86 -10.36 -28.87 -26.82
C PRO A 86 -10.01 -29.70 -28.07
N PHE A 87 -10.38 -29.22 -29.26
CA PHE A 87 -10.09 -29.84 -30.55
C PHE A 87 -8.83 -29.26 -31.23
N ALA A 88 -8.03 -28.46 -30.51
CA ALA A 88 -6.82 -27.84 -31.03
C ALA A 88 -5.71 -28.88 -31.32
N THR A 89 -5.59 -29.29 -32.58
CA THR A 89 -4.49 -30.14 -33.03
C THR A 89 -3.28 -29.30 -33.49
N PRO A 90 -2.07 -29.88 -33.56
CA PRO A 90 -0.90 -29.18 -34.10
C PRO A 90 -1.10 -28.62 -35.52
N PHE A 91 -1.94 -29.28 -36.33
CA PHE A 91 -2.34 -28.82 -37.66
C PHE A 91 -3.15 -27.51 -37.60
N THR A 92 -4.13 -27.42 -36.70
CA THR A 92 -4.87 -26.16 -36.48
C THR A 92 -3.96 -25.02 -36.02
N ARG A 93 -2.92 -25.33 -35.23
CA ARG A 93 -1.88 -24.34 -34.83
C ARG A 93 -1.01 -23.89 -36.01
N ALA A 94 -0.68 -24.77 -36.95
CA ALA A 94 0.04 -24.42 -38.18
C ALA A 94 -0.82 -23.52 -39.10
N ILE A 95 -2.11 -23.85 -39.26
CA ILE A 95 -3.08 -23.01 -39.99
C ILE A 95 -3.20 -21.62 -39.34
N ARG A 96 -3.30 -21.53 -38.01
CA ARG A 96 -3.31 -20.23 -37.31
C ARG A 96 -2.06 -19.39 -37.63
N ARG A 97 -0.87 -20.00 -37.74
CA ARG A 97 0.37 -19.28 -38.10
C ARG A 97 0.37 -18.78 -39.55
N LEU A 98 -0.23 -19.54 -40.46
CA LEU A 98 -0.37 -19.14 -41.87
C LEU A 98 -1.42 -18.03 -42.06
N ILE A 99 -2.46 -18.00 -41.23
CA ILE A 99 -3.54 -16.99 -41.28
C ILE A 99 -3.22 -15.76 -40.40
N ALA A 100 -2.28 -15.85 -39.45
CA ALA A 100 -1.89 -14.75 -38.55
C ALA A 100 -1.53 -13.41 -39.25
N PRO A 101 -0.85 -13.39 -40.42
CA PRO A 101 -0.56 -12.15 -41.15
C PRO A 101 -1.83 -11.49 -41.69
N TRP A 102 -2.79 -12.27 -42.18
CA TRP A 102 -4.09 -11.80 -42.65
C TRP A 102 -4.98 -11.34 -41.50
N ARG A 103 -4.92 -12.05 -40.37
CA ARG A 103 -5.61 -11.71 -39.12
C ARG A 103 -5.14 -10.37 -38.56
N LYS A 104 -3.82 -10.10 -38.51
CA LYS A 104 -3.30 -8.80 -38.04
C LYS A 104 -3.75 -7.60 -38.88
N SER A 105 -4.11 -7.79 -40.15
CA SER A 105 -4.59 -6.74 -41.04
C SER A 105 -6.11 -6.50 -40.96
N HIS A 106 -6.90 -7.48 -40.50
CA HIS A 106 -8.35 -7.37 -40.36
C HIS A 106 -8.83 -7.24 -38.89
N ASP A 107 -8.00 -7.54 -37.89
CA ASP A 107 -8.43 -7.67 -36.48
C ASP A 107 -8.35 -6.42 -35.60
N LYS A 108 -7.91 -5.25 -36.07
CA LYS A 108 -7.84 -4.11 -35.14
C LYS A 108 -9.10 -3.25 -35.02
N TYR A 109 -10.00 -3.21 -36.01
CA TYR A 109 -11.19 -2.35 -35.92
C TYR A 109 -12.49 -2.91 -36.53
N ALA A 110 -12.47 -3.84 -37.49
CA ALA A 110 -13.69 -4.18 -38.23
C ALA A 110 -14.67 -5.15 -37.52
N ILE A 111 -14.20 -6.05 -36.64
CA ILE A 111 -15.09 -7.02 -35.97
C ILE A 111 -15.84 -6.38 -34.78
N PHE A 112 -15.18 -5.47 -34.04
CA PHE A 112 -15.85 -4.71 -32.98
C PHE A 112 -16.80 -3.64 -33.53
N GLU A 113 -16.54 -3.10 -34.72
CA GLU A 113 -17.40 -2.12 -35.37
C GLU A 113 -18.59 -2.77 -36.10
N ALA A 114 -18.42 -3.98 -36.68
CA ALA A 114 -19.52 -4.74 -37.29
C ALA A 114 -20.46 -5.40 -36.26
N LEU A 115 -19.97 -5.77 -35.07
CA LEU A 115 -20.83 -6.19 -33.94
C LEU A 115 -21.41 -4.99 -33.16
N GLY A 116 -20.87 -3.79 -33.37
CA GLY A 116 -21.30 -2.56 -32.69
C GLY A 116 -22.66 -2.02 -33.15
N THR A 117 -23.22 -2.50 -34.26
CA THR A 117 -24.46 -1.94 -34.84
C THR A 117 -25.74 -2.68 -34.46
N GLU A 118 -25.68 -3.94 -33.99
CA GLU A 118 -26.83 -4.59 -33.32
C GLU A 118 -26.78 -4.48 -31.79
N GLN A 119 -25.58 -4.34 -31.20
CA GLN A 119 -25.40 -4.27 -29.74
C GLN A 119 -25.76 -2.92 -29.12
N GLU A 120 -26.19 -1.94 -29.93
CA GLU A 120 -26.66 -0.65 -29.43
C GLU A 120 -28.11 -0.71 -28.90
N ARG A 121 -28.86 -1.79 -29.18
CA ARG A 121 -30.19 -2.04 -28.57
C ARG A 121 -30.14 -2.86 -27.27
N ASP A 122 -29.05 -3.59 -27.03
CA ASP A 122 -28.85 -4.49 -25.88
C ASP A 122 -27.63 -4.14 -25.00
N ALA A 123 -27.05 -2.94 -25.18
CA ALA A 123 -25.92 -2.46 -24.37
C ALA A 123 -26.09 -2.67 -22.85
N PRO A 124 -27.27 -2.48 -22.23
CA PRO A 124 -27.46 -2.76 -20.81
C PRO A 124 -27.37 -4.25 -20.45
N ALA A 125 -27.76 -5.17 -21.35
CA ALA A 125 -27.70 -6.62 -21.11
C ALA A 125 -26.26 -7.14 -21.20
N ALA A 126 -25.48 -6.67 -22.18
CA ALA A 126 -24.06 -7.03 -22.29
C ALA A 126 -23.23 -6.51 -21.11
N ILE A 127 -23.49 -5.29 -20.64
CA ILE A 127 -22.85 -4.73 -19.45
C ILE A 127 -23.20 -5.57 -18.20
N ARG A 128 -24.47 -5.93 -18.01
CA ARG A 128 -24.90 -6.80 -16.90
C ARG A 128 -24.27 -8.20 -16.93
N ALA A 129 -24.26 -8.85 -18.10
CA ALA A 129 -23.66 -10.17 -18.25
C ALA A 129 -22.16 -10.15 -17.92
N ARG A 130 -21.47 -9.05 -18.27
CA ARG A 130 -20.07 -8.84 -17.92
C ARG A 130 -19.88 -8.62 -16.42
N ASP A 131 -20.71 -7.78 -15.79
CA ASP A 131 -20.65 -7.56 -14.33
C ASP A 131 -20.88 -8.87 -13.55
N GLU A 132 -21.88 -9.68 -13.96
CA GLU A 132 -22.12 -11.01 -13.40
C GLU A 132 -20.91 -11.95 -13.58
N ALA A 133 -20.25 -11.92 -14.74
CA ALA A 133 -19.08 -12.74 -15.01
C ALA A 133 -17.88 -12.32 -14.13
N LEU A 134 -17.65 -11.02 -13.96
CA LEU A 134 -16.59 -10.49 -13.08
C LEU A 134 -16.88 -10.86 -11.62
N GLN A 135 -18.11 -10.71 -11.16
CA GLN A 135 -18.53 -11.07 -9.82
C GLN A 135 -18.32 -12.57 -9.55
N ARG A 136 -18.76 -13.45 -10.47
CA ARG A 136 -18.52 -14.90 -10.36
C ARG A 136 -17.04 -15.22 -10.40
N GLY A 137 -16.26 -14.53 -11.23
CA GLY A 137 -14.80 -14.66 -11.28
C GLY A 137 -14.14 -14.34 -9.95
N CYS A 138 -14.47 -13.21 -9.32
CA CYS A 138 -13.98 -12.84 -8.00
C CYS A 138 -14.38 -13.86 -6.92
N GLN A 139 -15.61 -14.37 -6.96
CA GLN A 139 -16.06 -15.41 -6.03
C GLN A 139 -15.29 -16.73 -6.20
N LEU A 140 -15.04 -17.15 -7.44
CA LEU A 140 -14.24 -18.34 -7.74
C LEU A 140 -12.81 -18.18 -7.23
N VAL A 141 -12.18 -17.02 -7.47
CA VAL A 141 -10.85 -16.70 -6.95
C VAL A 141 -10.84 -16.71 -5.43
N THR A 142 -11.84 -16.11 -4.79
CA THR A 142 -11.92 -16.04 -3.32
C THR A 142 -12.05 -17.43 -2.70
N ASN A 143 -12.84 -18.32 -3.31
CA ASN A 143 -13.17 -19.64 -2.76
C ASN A 143 -12.18 -20.74 -3.16
N THR A 144 -11.27 -20.49 -4.11
CA THR A 144 -10.34 -21.51 -4.57
C THR A 144 -9.19 -21.75 -3.59
N THR A 145 -8.81 -23.01 -3.45
CA THR A 145 -7.64 -23.45 -2.68
C THR A 145 -6.48 -23.86 -3.56
N GLU A 146 -6.66 -23.87 -4.89
CA GLU A 146 -5.66 -24.36 -5.84
C GLU A 146 -4.70 -23.23 -6.28
N PRO A 147 -3.39 -23.28 -5.92
CA PRO A 147 -2.45 -22.20 -6.23
C PRO A 147 -2.19 -22.02 -7.73
N ALA A 148 -2.22 -23.12 -8.51
CA ALA A 148 -2.02 -23.08 -9.95
C ALA A 148 -3.14 -22.29 -10.67
N PHE A 149 -4.37 -22.42 -10.20
CA PHE A 149 -5.49 -21.63 -10.69
C PHE A 149 -5.32 -20.15 -10.39
N LEU A 150 -4.87 -19.80 -9.18
CA LEU A 150 -4.62 -18.40 -8.78
C LEU A 150 -3.53 -17.74 -9.63
N GLU A 151 -2.47 -18.48 -9.99
CA GLU A 151 -1.42 -17.95 -10.86
C GLU A 151 -1.96 -17.66 -12.26
N GLY A 152 -2.72 -18.57 -12.87
CA GLY A 152 -3.36 -18.34 -14.16
C GLY A 152 -4.35 -17.17 -14.12
N ALA A 153 -5.15 -17.10 -13.05
CA ALA A 153 -6.13 -16.04 -12.84
C ALA A 153 -5.48 -14.67 -12.57
N SER A 154 -4.28 -14.59 -12.01
CA SER A 154 -3.64 -13.29 -11.70
C SER A 154 -3.55 -12.35 -12.92
N SER A 155 -3.31 -12.93 -14.10
CA SER A 155 -3.22 -12.17 -15.35
C SER A 155 -4.55 -11.58 -15.83
N THR A 156 -5.70 -12.15 -15.43
CA THR A 156 -7.02 -11.64 -15.84
C THR A 156 -7.38 -10.35 -15.11
N PHE A 157 -6.78 -10.13 -13.93
CA PHE A 157 -6.93 -8.87 -13.18
C PHE A 157 -6.17 -7.72 -13.84
N LEU A 158 -5.21 -7.97 -14.75
CA LEU A 158 -4.50 -6.92 -15.49
C LEU A 158 -5.35 -6.23 -16.56
N ASP A 159 -6.55 -6.73 -16.87
CA ASP A 159 -7.40 -6.12 -17.90
C ASP A 159 -7.91 -4.74 -17.46
N SER A 160 -7.29 -3.67 -17.95
CA SER A 160 -7.70 -2.27 -17.71
C SER A 160 -9.20 -1.97 -17.89
N ASN A 161 -9.96 -2.85 -18.56
CA ASN A 161 -11.40 -2.72 -18.72
C ASN A 161 -12.24 -3.08 -17.48
N TRP A 162 -11.65 -3.54 -16.36
CA TRP A 162 -12.36 -3.79 -15.09
C TRP A 162 -13.18 -2.58 -14.63
N GLY A 163 -12.71 -1.35 -14.89
CA GLY A 163 -13.40 -0.13 -14.51
C GLY A 163 -14.64 0.21 -15.36
N ARG A 164 -14.71 -0.21 -16.62
CA ARG A 164 -15.72 0.33 -17.56
C ARG A 164 -17.14 -0.22 -17.36
N THR A 165 -17.33 -1.29 -16.60
CA THR A 165 -18.61 -2.01 -16.48
C THR A 165 -19.10 -2.19 -15.05
N TRP A 166 -18.66 -1.33 -14.15
CA TRP A 166 -18.66 -1.63 -12.73
C TRP A 166 -19.88 -1.05 -11.97
N THR A 167 -20.54 -1.86 -11.13
CA THR A 167 -21.55 -1.38 -10.16
C THR A 167 -20.94 -1.21 -8.76
N PRO A 168 -21.22 -0.12 -8.01
CA PRO A 168 -20.20 0.48 -7.13
C PRO A 168 -19.91 -0.26 -5.80
N ALA A 169 -20.91 -0.85 -5.14
CA ALA A 169 -20.71 -1.28 -3.75
C ALA A 169 -20.39 -2.78 -3.60
N PHE A 170 -21.15 -3.65 -4.26
CA PHE A 170 -21.01 -5.10 -4.09
C PHE A 170 -19.79 -5.66 -4.83
N SER A 171 -19.39 -5.03 -5.94
CA SER A 171 -18.26 -5.46 -6.74
C SER A 171 -16.91 -5.16 -6.06
N LEU A 172 -16.81 -4.06 -5.28
CA LEU A 172 -15.57 -3.72 -4.54
C LEU A 172 -15.21 -4.77 -3.51
N VAL A 173 -16.21 -5.19 -2.72
CA VAL A 173 -16.03 -6.15 -1.63
C VAL A 173 -15.49 -7.48 -2.17
N ASN A 174 -16.07 -7.97 -3.27
CA ASN A 174 -15.64 -9.22 -3.90
C ASN A 174 -14.26 -9.08 -4.55
N TRP A 175 -13.97 -7.93 -5.15
CA TRP A 175 -12.67 -7.65 -5.75
C TRP A 175 -11.56 -7.60 -4.70
N ILE A 176 -11.74 -6.84 -3.60
CA ILE A 176 -10.76 -6.80 -2.50
C ILE A 176 -10.55 -8.21 -1.95
N SER A 177 -11.62 -8.98 -1.75
CA SER A 177 -11.53 -10.36 -1.25
C SER A 177 -10.75 -11.28 -2.20
N ALA A 178 -10.97 -11.16 -3.51
CA ALA A 178 -10.25 -11.92 -4.52
C ALA A 178 -8.74 -11.56 -4.52
N ILE A 179 -8.42 -10.27 -4.43
CA ILE A 179 -7.03 -9.81 -4.37
C ILE A 179 -6.34 -10.23 -3.07
N SER A 180 -6.99 -10.06 -1.92
CA SER A 180 -6.44 -10.54 -0.65
C SER A 180 -6.15 -12.04 -0.70
N ARG A 181 -7.01 -12.82 -1.36
CA ARG A 181 -6.77 -14.25 -1.58
C ARG A 181 -5.58 -14.53 -2.49
N MET A 182 -5.38 -13.72 -3.54
CA MET A 182 -4.22 -13.81 -4.43
C MET A 182 -2.90 -13.33 -3.80
N LEU A 183 -2.97 -12.55 -2.73
CA LEU A 183 -1.83 -12.11 -1.93
C LEU A 183 -1.53 -13.04 -0.74
N ALA A 184 -2.36 -14.06 -0.50
CA ALA A 184 -2.22 -14.98 0.61
C ALA A 184 -0.88 -15.76 0.55
N THR A 185 -0.43 -16.25 1.71
CA THR A 185 0.90 -16.85 1.89
C THR A 185 1.16 -18.06 0.99
N ASP A 186 0.13 -18.83 0.65
CA ASP A 186 0.17 -20.05 -0.17
C ASP A 186 0.21 -19.81 -1.69
N THR A 187 0.18 -18.55 -2.13
CA THR A 187 0.23 -18.18 -3.54
C THR A 187 1.65 -17.97 -4.05
N SER A 188 1.86 -18.18 -5.35
CA SER A 188 3.18 -18.01 -5.94
C SER A 188 3.62 -16.54 -5.89
N PHE A 189 4.91 -16.30 -5.61
CA PHE A 189 5.47 -14.95 -5.51
C PHE A 189 5.19 -14.12 -6.77
N ARG A 190 5.27 -14.74 -7.95
CA ARG A 190 4.96 -14.10 -9.24
C ARG A 190 3.51 -13.59 -9.31
N ALA A 191 2.54 -14.38 -8.82
CA ALA A 191 1.14 -13.96 -8.79
C ALA A 191 0.98 -12.75 -7.88
N LYS A 192 1.61 -12.76 -6.70
CA LYS A 192 1.56 -11.62 -5.76
C LYS A 192 2.11 -10.33 -6.38
N ILE A 193 3.28 -10.39 -7.02
CA ILE A 193 3.88 -9.23 -7.70
C ILE A 193 3.02 -8.75 -8.87
N THR A 194 2.43 -9.66 -9.63
CA THR A 194 1.54 -9.32 -10.76
C THR A 194 0.29 -8.57 -10.29
N ILE A 195 -0.27 -8.97 -9.16
CA ILE A 195 -1.41 -8.27 -8.56
C ILE A 195 -0.98 -6.93 -7.96
N ALA A 196 0.16 -6.89 -7.27
CA ALA A 196 0.69 -5.64 -6.72
C ALA A 196 0.96 -4.58 -7.82
N SER A 197 1.48 -4.98 -8.98
CA SER A 197 1.73 -4.05 -10.09
C SER A 197 0.46 -3.50 -10.74
N PHE A 198 -0.67 -4.19 -10.59
CA PHE A 198 -1.98 -3.73 -11.08
C PHE A 198 -2.61 -2.67 -10.17
N LEU A 199 -2.37 -2.75 -8.86
CA LEU A 199 -3.09 -1.96 -7.85
C LEU A 199 -3.06 -0.45 -8.10
N PRO A 200 -1.92 0.20 -8.44
CA PRO A 200 -1.89 1.65 -8.66
C PRO A 200 -2.88 2.12 -9.73
N ASN A 201 -2.88 1.47 -10.89
CA ASN A 201 -3.77 1.85 -12.01
C ASN A 201 -5.24 1.67 -11.66
N PHE A 202 -5.58 0.59 -10.94
CA PHE A 202 -6.97 0.33 -10.56
C PHE A 202 -7.46 1.30 -9.50
N ILE A 203 -6.62 1.61 -8.51
CA ILE A 203 -6.99 2.54 -7.44
C ILE A 203 -7.07 3.97 -7.98
N GLY A 204 -6.16 4.37 -8.88
CA GLY A 204 -6.27 5.63 -9.63
C GLY A 204 -7.60 5.73 -10.37
N TRP A 205 -8.02 4.64 -11.03
CA TRP A 205 -9.35 4.58 -11.68
C TRP A 205 -10.51 4.76 -10.69
N LEU A 206 -10.46 4.14 -9.50
CA LEU A 206 -11.49 4.28 -8.46
C LEU A 206 -11.63 5.73 -7.98
N HIS A 207 -10.50 6.42 -7.81
CA HIS A 207 -10.46 7.83 -7.41
C HIS A 207 -11.02 8.75 -8.50
N TYR A 208 -10.59 8.55 -9.76
CA TYR A 208 -11.10 9.32 -10.90
C TYR A 208 -12.65 9.27 -11.00
N HIS A 209 -13.24 8.11 -10.69
CA HIS A 209 -14.69 7.91 -10.74
C HIS A 209 -15.41 8.20 -9.40
N LYS A 210 -14.70 8.70 -8.38
CA LYS A 210 -15.25 8.99 -7.03
C LYS A 210 -16.01 7.82 -6.40
N VAL A 211 -15.55 6.60 -6.69
CA VAL A 211 -16.17 5.36 -6.16
C VAL A 211 -15.85 5.19 -4.68
N THR A 212 -14.65 5.60 -4.26
CA THR A 212 -14.10 5.46 -2.91
C THR A 212 -14.95 6.18 -1.86
N ALA A 213 -15.36 7.43 -2.11
CA ALA A 213 -16.15 8.25 -1.19
C ALA A 213 -17.50 7.60 -0.78
N ASN A 214 -18.10 6.80 -1.67
CA ASN A 214 -19.41 6.18 -1.43
C ASN A 214 -19.35 4.82 -0.74
N VAL A 215 -18.17 4.15 -0.74
CA VAL A 215 -18.05 2.74 -0.34
C VAL A 215 -17.08 2.54 0.84
N ALA A 216 -16.20 3.51 1.11
CA ALA A 216 -15.17 3.44 2.15
C ALA A 216 -15.63 2.90 3.52
N PRO A 217 -16.78 3.29 4.10
CA PRO A 217 -17.21 2.78 5.41
C PRO A 217 -17.46 1.27 5.44
N PHE A 218 -17.87 0.68 4.32
CA PHE A 218 -18.24 -0.74 4.21
C PHE A 218 -17.05 -1.65 3.93
N VAL A 219 -15.94 -1.09 3.44
CA VAL A 219 -14.74 -1.85 3.04
C VAL A 219 -13.50 -1.55 3.88
N ALA A 220 -13.55 -0.62 4.84
CA ALA A 220 -12.40 -0.22 5.66
C ALA A 220 -11.60 -1.41 6.22
N ASN A 221 -12.25 -2.33 6.92
CA ASN A 221 -11.58 -3.53 7.46
C ASN A 221 -10.94 -4.43 6.39
N ARG A 222 -11.45 -4.41 5.15
CA ARG A 222 -10.86 -5.19 4.04
C ARG A 222 -9.68 -4.46 3.41
N ILE A 223 -9.71 -3.12 3.38
CA ILE A 223 -8.58 -2.29 2.98
C ILE A 223 -7.43 -2.48 3.98
N ASP A 224 -7.72 -2.54 5.28
CA ASP A 224 -6.71 -2.83 6.31
C ASP A 224 -6.01 -4.18 6.06
N ILE A 225 -6.78 -5.24 5.79
CA ILE A 225 -6.25 -6.58 5.47
C ILE A 225 -5.43 -6.55 4.19
N LEU A 226 -5.91 -5.88 3.14
CA LEU A 226 -5.19 -5.75 1.89
C LEU A 226 -3.84 -5.05 2.12
N TRP A 227 -3.86 -3.94 2.86
CA TRP A 227 -2.66 -3.17 3.18
C TRP A 227 -1.66 -4.02 3.96
N SER A 228 -2.12 -4.77 4.98
CA SER A 228 -1.23 -5.62 5.79
C SER A 228 -0.58 -6.73 4.97
N LEU A 229 -1.32 -7.36 4.04
CA LEU A 229 -0.76 -8.41 3.17
C LEU A 229 0.35 -7.88 2.25
N ILE A 230 0.15 -6.68 1.69
CA ILE A 230 1.17 -6.05 0.84
C ILE A 230 2.37 -5.61 1.69
N TYR A 231 2.12 -5.11 2.90
CA TYR A 231 3.17 -4.68 3.83
C TYR A 231 4.04 -5.85 4.29
N ASP A 232 3.44 -7.00 4.60
CA ASP A 232 4.18 -8.21 4.94
C ASP A 232 5.03 -8.70 3.76
N LEU A 233 4.46 -8.68 2.55
CA LEU A 233 5.18 -9.01 1.31
C LEU A 233 6.32 -8.03 1.04
N TYR A 234 6.12 -6.74 1.31
CA TYR A 234 7.17 -5.72 1.21
C TYR A 234 8.31 -6.03 2.18
N ASN A 235 8.03 -6.33 3.44
CA ASN A 235 9.05 -6.63 4.44
C ASN A 235 9.83 -7.91 4.10
N GLU A 236 9.17 -8.92 3.53
CA GLU A 236 9.83 -10.13 3.03
C GLU A 236 10.80 -9.80 1.88
N VAL A 237 10.34 -9.01 0.90
CA VAL A 237 11.14 -8.57 -0.26
C VAL A 237 12.31 -7.68 0.13
N TYR A 238 12.07 -6.73 1.03
CA TYR A 238 13.07 -5.76 1.48
C TYR A 238 14.26 -6.46 2.15
N ARG A 239 14.01 -7.50 2.94
CA ARG A 239 15.07 -8.32 3.56
C ARG A 239 15.90 -9.12 2.54
N LEU A 240 15.34 -9.39 1.36
CA LEU A 240 15.94 -10.24 0.34
C LEU A 240 16.55 -9.44 -0.84
N SER A 241 16.53 -8.10 -0.79
CA SER A 241 17.14 -7.19 -1.77
C SER A 241 16.69 -7.42 -3.23
N THR A 242 15.40 -7.68 -3.44
CA THR A 242 14.85 -7.99 -4.77
C THR A 242 14.40 -6.73 -5.55
N GLU A 243 14.41 -6.83 -6.88
CA GLU A 243 13.98 -5.80 -7.86
C GLU A 243 12.52 -5.30 -7.65
N HIS A 244 11.73 -6.01 -6.84
CA HIS A 244 10.29 -5.78 -6.69
C HIS A 244 9.90 -4.78 -5.60
N GLU A 245 10.85 -4.28 -4.80
CA GLU A 245 10.61 -3.27 -3.76
C GLU A 245 9.80 -2.08 -4.31
N GLN A 246 10.17 -1.58 -5.49
CA GLN A 246 9.54 -0.41 -6.10
C GLN A 246 8.07 -0.65 -6.45
N THR A 247 7.76 -1.86 -6.92
CA THR A 247 6.39 -2.25 -7.29
C THR A 247 5.51 -2.32 -6.05
N LEU A 248 6.04 -2.93 -4.98
CA LEU A 248 5.31 -3.09 -3.72
C LEU A 248 5.13 -1.76 -2.99
N PHE A 249 6.13 -0.88 -3.01
CA PHE A 249 6.02 0.47 -2.46
C PHE A 249 4.89 1.26 -3.14
N LYS A 250 4.84 1.28 -4.48
CA LYS A 250 3.74 1.93 -5.22
C LYS A 250 2.38 1.35 -4.90
N ALA A 251 2.29 0.03 -4.77
CA ALA A 251 1.07 -0.64 -4.36
C ALA A 251 0.64 -0.20 -2.95
N LEU A 252 1.57 -0.11 -1.99
CA LEU A 252 1.30 0.38 -0.64
C LEU A 252 0.82 1.84 -0.64
N VAL A 253 1.48 2.73 -1.39
CA VAL A 253 1.06 4.14 -1.52
C VAL A 253 -0.37 4.21 -2.07
N SER A 254 -0.64 3.44 -3.13
CA SER A 254 -1.96 3.41 -3.78
C SER A 254 -3.03 2.90 -2.82
N VAL A 255 -2.81 1.81 -2.10
CA VAL A 255 -3.76 1.31 -1.09
C VAL A 255 -3.90 2.30 0.07
N THR A 256 -2.82 2.99 0.46
CA THR A 256 -2.85 4.00 1.52
C THR A 256 -3.78 5.17 1.15
N SER A 257 -3.87 5.51 -0.13
CA SER A 257 -4.79 6.54 -0.63
C SER A 257 -6.27 6.21 -0.45
N LEU A 258 -6.62 4.94 -0.19
CA LEU A 258 -7.99 4.51 0.09
C LEU A 258 -8.39 4.74 1.56
N PHE A 259 -7.44 5.02 2.45
CA PHE A 259 -7.75 5.38 3.83
C PHE A 259 -8.30 6.80 3.92
N LYS A 260 -9.01 7.06 5.02
CA LYS A 260 -9.57 8.36 5.32
C LYS A 260 -8.48 9.44 5.32
N ASP A 261 -8.77 10.59 4.71
CA ASP A 261 -7.90 11.78 4.68
C ASP A 261 -6.54 11.53 3.95
N ASN A 262 -6.48 10.55 3.04
CA ASN A 262 -5.28 10.21 2.25
C ASN A 262 -5.50 10.28 0.72
N GLU A 263 -6.57 10.91 0.26
CA GLU A 263 -6.93 10.98 -1.17
C GLU A 263 -5.87 11.69 -2.03
N ASP A 264 -5.07 12.59 -1.44
CA ASP A 264 -3.93 13.25 -2.09
C ASP A 264 -2.84 12.27 -2.56
N LEU A 265 -2.77 11.07 -2.00
CA LEU A 265 -1.80 10.04 -2.42
C LEU A 265 -2.24 9.26 -3.67
N SER A 266 -3.42 9.54 -4.24
CA SER A 266 -3.96 8.76 -5.35
C SER A 266 -3.09 8.80 -6.61
N GLU A 267 -2.53 9.97 -6.91
CA GLU A 267 -1.69 10.19 -8.10
C GLU A 267 -0.24 9.72 -7.87
N THR A 268 0.21 9.72 -6.61
CA THR A 268 1.56 9.35 -6.19
C THR A 268 1.92 7.90 -6.58
N GLY A 269 0.94 6.99 -6.60
CA GLY A 269 1.15 5.59 -6.98
C GLY A 269 1.55 5.38 -8.45
N GLU A 270 1.18 6.32 -9.33
CA GLU A 270 1.44 6.26 -10.77
C GLU A 270 2.81 6.85 -11.15
N HIS A 271 3.35 7.73 -10.29
CA HIS A 271 4.62 8.43 -10.51
C HIS A 271 5.83 7.49 -10.57
N VAL A 272 6.96 7.97 -11.08
CA VAL A 272 8.23 7.22 -11.01
C VAL A 272 8.55 6.97 -9.53
N TYR A 273 9.13 5.81 -9.21
CA TYR A 273 9.34 5.38 -7.82
C TYR A 273 10.05 6.44 -6.95
N GLN A 274 11.04 7.14 -7.50
CA GLN A 274 11.76 8.20 -6.78
C GLN A 274 10.84 9.38 -6.44
N ASP A 275 10.05 9.82 -7.40
CA ASP A 275 9.08 10.91 -7.21
C ASP A 275 8.01 10.50 -6.20
N ALA A 276 7.54 9.25 -6.27
CA ALA A 276 6.59 8.70 -5.30
C ALA A 276 7.14 8.70 -3.87
N VAL A 277 8.41 8.31 -3.66
CA VAL A 277 9.07 8.38 -2.33
C VAL A 277 9.13 9.82 -1.85
N VAL A 278 9.58 10.74 -2.69
CA VAL A 278 9.72 12.16 -2.36
C VAL A 278 8.38 12.79 -2.00
N GLU A 279 7.34 12.48 -2.76
CA GLU A 279 5.99 13.00 -2.53
C GLU A 279 5.38 12.47 -1.23
N VAL A 280 5.57 11.18 -0.93
CA VAL A 280 5.20 10.62 0.38
C VAL A 280 5.93 11.35 1.51
N LEU A 281 7.23 11.59 1.38
CA LEU A 281 8.02 12.32 2.37
C LEU A 281 7.54 13.76 2.54
N CYS A 282 7.16 14.43 1.45
CA CYS A 282 6.67 15.82 1.45
C CYS A 282 5.18 15.93 1.79
N SER A 283 4.50 14.82 2.08
CA SER A 283 3.04 14.82 2.18
C SER A 283 2.50 15.58 3.40
N PHE A 284 3.36 15.85 4.39
CA PHE A 284 3.08 16.69 5.56
C PHE A 284 3.49 18.17 5.38
N ASP A 285 3.99 18.56 4.21
CA ASP A 285 4.31 19.96 3.86
C ASP A 285 3.05 20.79 3.50
N THR A 286 1.86 20.21 3.66
CA THR A 286 0.58 20.84 3.32
C THR A 286 -0.19 21.29 4.55
N ASP A 287 -1.02 22.32 4.40
CA ASP A 287 -1.87 22.83 5.47
C ASP A 287 -3.13 21.97 5.72
N ASN A 288 -3.32 20.91 4.93
CA ASN A 288 -4.48 20.05 4.95
C ASN A 288 -4.41 19.02 6.09
N VAL A 289 -5.58 18.53 6.51
CA VAL A 289 -5.65 17.38 7.41
C VAL A 289 -5.22 16.14 6.64
N VAL A 290 -4.14 15.52 7.08
CA VAL A 290 -3.61 14.29 6.50
C VAL A 290 -3.99 13.09 7.37
N GLY A 291 -4.34 11.98 6.74
CA GLY A 291 -4.68 10.73 7.41
C GLY A 291 -3.46 10.00 7.99
N GLU A 292 -3.69 8.81 8.52
CA GLU A 292 -2.64 7.99 9.12
C GLU A 292 -1.67 7.48 8.04
N ARG A 293 -0.39 7.85 8.16
CA ARG A 293 0.68 7.55 7.17
C ARG A 293 1.96 7.03 7.80
N ARG A 294 1.96 6.71 9.10
CA ARG A 294 3.18 6.37 9.86
C ARG A 294 4.03 5.30 9.17
N GLU A 295 3.42 4.19 8.77
CA GLU A 295 4.18 3.08 8.19
C GLU A 295 4.69 3.37 6.77
N ILE A 296 3.89 4.02 5.92
CA ILE A 296 4.35 4.34 4.55
C ILE A 296 5.45 5.40 4.57
N LEU A 297 5.40 6.34 5.52
CA LEU A 297 6.47 7.30 5.77
C LEU A 297 7.75 6.63 6.25
N ARG A 298 7.64 5.68 7.20
CA ARG A 298 8.79 4.90 7.68
C ARG A 298 9.49 4.19 6.51
N ILE A 299 8.71 3.54 5.65
CA ILE A 299 9.25 2.89 4.45
C ILE A 299 9.92 3.92 3.53
N ALA A 300 9.27 5.06 3.26
CA ALA A 300 9.83 6.10 2.40
C ALA A 300 11.15 6.67 2.97
N LEU A 301 11.25 6.86 4.29
CA LEU A 301 12.48 7.30 4.96
C LEU A 301 13.60 6.27 4.84
N GLU A 302 13.32 4.98 5.00
CA GLU A 302 14.31 3.90 4.83
C GLU A 302 14.80 3.79 3.38
N SER A 303 13.88 3.82 2.42
CA SER A 303 14.20 3.83 0.99
C SER A 303 15.01 5.08 0.61
N PHE A 304 14.74 6.23 1.21
CA PHE A 304 15.50 7.46 0.98
C PHE A 304 16.89 7.41 1.66
N ALA A 305 16.98 6.91 2.88
CA ALA A 305 18.22 6.74 3.64
C ALA A 305 19.25 5.87 2.90
N SER A 306 18.82 4.73 2.34
CA SER A 306 19.71 3.85 1.57
C SER A 306 20.31 4.55 0.34
N ARG A 307 19.64 5.56 -0.20
CA ARG A 307 20.02 6.29 -1.41
C ARG A 307 20.85 7.54 -1.12
N ILE A 308 20.56 8.27 -0.05
CA ILE A 308 21.36 9.44 0.33
C ILE A 308 22.79 9.04 0.72
N SER A 309 22.96 7.86 1.33
CA SER A 309 24.29 7.35 1.69
C SER A 309 25.08 6.76 0.51
N SER A 310 24.41 6.38 -0.59
CA SER A 310 25.04 5.70 -1.74
C SER A 310 25.22 6.58 -2.97
N SER A 311 24.58 7.74 -3.04
CA SER A 311 24.60 8.61 -4.22
C SER A 311 25.30 9.94 -3.95
N ASP A 312 26.19 10.31 -4.87
CA ASP A 312 26.75 11.66 -5.05
C ASP A 312 25.69 12.62 -5.67
N GLN A 313 24.40 12.26 -5.58
CA GLN A 313 23.32 13.04 -6.17
C GLN A 313 22.98 14.22 -5.27
N SER A 314 23.36 15.41 -5.73
CA SER A 314 22.91 16.66 -5.14
C SER A 314 21.41 16.81 -5.39
N PHE A 315 20.59 16.53 -4.37
CA PHE A 315 19.19 16.95 -4.38
C PHE A 315 19.09 18.48 -4.57
N PRO A 316 18.05 19.01 -5.21
CA PRO A 316 17.79 20.44 -5.18
C PRO A 316 17.65 20.93 -3.73
N GLU A 317 18.20 22.09 -3.42
CA GLU A 317 18.15 22.67 -2.07
C GLU A 317 16.71 22.90 -1.59
N VAL A 318 15.86 23.40 -2.49
CA VAL A 318 14.41 23.55 -2.27
C VAL A 318 13.77 22.24 -1.80
N LEU A 319 14.16 21.11 -2.40
CA LEU A 319 13.58 19.82 -2.06
C LEU A 319 14.02 19.34 -0.67
N ARG A 320 15.28 19.58 -0.28
CA ARG A 320 15.78 19.26 1.06
C ARG A 320 14.97 19.98 2.13
N PHE A 321 14.72 21.28 1.94
CA PHE A 321 13.95 22.06 2.91
C PHE A 321 12.50 21.59 3.01
N ARG A 322 11.87 21.23 1.89
CA ARG A 322 10.51 20.64 1.90
C ARG A 322 10.47 19.32 2.65
N ILE A 323 11.43 18.42 2.40
CA ILE A 323 11.52 17.14 3.13
C ILE A 323 11.75 17.38 4.62
N LEU A 324 12.67 18.26 5.00
CA LEU A 324 12.93 18.59 6.41
C LEU A 324 11.71 19.20 7.08
N ARG A 325 11.03 20.14 6.43
CA ARG A 325 9.79 20.74 6.93
C ARG A 325 8.72 19.69 7.14
N ALA A 326 8.51 18.79 6.18
CA ALA A 326 7.53 17.72 6.29
C ALA A 326 7.88 16.73 7.40
N ILE A 327 9.16 16.36 7.55
CA ILE A 327 9.66 15.53 8.65
C ILE A 327 9.36 16.18 10.01
N LEU A 328 9.61 17.48 10.15
CA LEU A 328 9.33 18.22 11.38
C LEU A 328 7.84 18.45 11.62
N ALA A 329 7.02 18.44 10.58
CA ALA A 329 5.57 18.53 10.69
C ALA A 329 4.91 17.20 11.09
N GLN A 330 5.66 16.09 11.10
CA GLN A 330 5.11 14.76 11.41
C GLN A 330 5.09 14.49 12.91
N PRO A 331 3.96 14.05 13.50
CA PRO A 331 3.89 13.67 14.91
C PRO A 331 4.66 12.39 15.26
N TYR A 332 4.93 11.55 14.25
CA TYR A 332 5.49 10.22 14.46
C TYR A 332 6.99 10.13 14.16
N PHE A 333 7.64 11.25 13.86
CA PHE A 333 9.03 11.24 13.48
C PHE A 333 9.93 11.02 14.69
N GLU A 334 10.74 9.96 14.64
CA GLU A 334 11.72 9.66 15.67
C GLU A 334 13.12 10.11 15.22
N TRP A 335 13.58 11.26 15.70
CA TRP A 335 14.88 11.83 15.33
C TRP A 335 16.04 10.84 15.52
N THR A 336 16.04 10.15 16.68
CA THR A 336 17.10 9.20 17.06
C THR A 336 17.23 7.98 16.16
N ARG A 337 16.16 7.60 15.44
CA ARG A 337 16.17 6.44 14.54
C ARG A 337 16.44 6.82 13.08
N SER A 338 16.43 8.10 12.74
CA SER A 338 16.57 8.57 11.37
C SER A 338 17.97 9.11 11.11
N ASN A 339 18.70 8.47 10.19
CA ASN A 339 19.93 9.02 9.62
C ASN A 339 19.65 10.06 8.51
N VAL A 340 18.40 10.20 8.07
CA VAL A 340 18.02 11.09 6.96
C VAL A 340 18.14 12.56 7.35
N ALA A 341 17.56 12.96 8.49
CA ALA A 341 17.52 14.37 8.88
C ALA A 341 18.93 14.95 9.12
N PRO A 342 19.84 14.27 9.85
CA PRO A 342 21.23 14.73 9.97
C PRO A 342 21.93 14.92 8.62
N GLU A 343 21.80 13.97 7.69
CA GLU A 343 22.44 14.04 6.36
C GLU A 343 21.85 15.16 5.48
N LEU A 344 20.57 15.50 5.63
CA LEU A 344 19.95 16.63 4.94
C LEU A 344 20.44 18.00 5.47
N ILE A 345 20.87 18.06 6.73
CA ILE A 345 21.26 19.29 7.42
C ILE A 345 22.77 19.56 7.33
N LYS A 346 23.58 18.50 7.34
CA LYS A 346 25.04 18.55 7.46
C LYS A 346 25.69 19.54 6.49
N GLY A 347 26.42 20.50 7.04
CA GLY A 347 27.17 21.53 6.30
C GLY A 347 26.30 22.66 5.74
N ARG A 348 25.02 22.75 6.14
CA ARG A 348 24.04 23.75 5.69
C ARG A 348 23.15 24.25 6.82
N GLU A 349 23.60 24.06 8.05
CA GLU A 349 22.88 24.36 9.28
C GLU A 349 22.30 25.79 9.29
N PRO A 350 23.06 26.85 8.93
CA PRO A 350 22.52 28.21 8.96
C PRO A 350 21.43 28.44 7.89
N ALA A 351 21.60 27.84 6.71
CA ALA A 351 20.63 27.96 5.61
C ALA A 351 19.32 27.21 5.93
N VAL A 352 19.43 26.03 6.55
CA VAL A 352 18.28 25.25 7.02
C VAL A 352 17.50 26.03 8.09
N LEU A 353 18.20 26.62 9.08
CA LEU A 353 17.56 27.41 10.13
C LEU A 353 16.80 28.60 9.54
N LEU A 354 17.42 29.33 8.61
CA LEU A 354 16.78 30.46 7.94
C LEU A 354 15.54 30.02 7.16
N ALA A 355 15.64 28.95 6.37
CA ALA A 355 14.55 28.44 5.55
C ALA A 355 13.37 27.91 6.38
N LEU A 356 13.62 27.36 7.59
CA LEU A 356 12.61 26.79 8.46
C LEU A 356 12.10 27.75 9.55
N SER A 357 12.71 28.92 9.73
CA SER A 357 12.38 29.90 10.78
C SER A 357 10.88 30.23 10.86
N ASN A 358 10.26 30.54 9.71
CA ASN A 358 8.83 30.83 9.63
C ASN A 358 7.96 29.61 10.01
N PHE A 359 8.38 28.40 9.63
CA PHE A 359 7.68 27.17 10.01
C PHE A 359 7.80 26.90 11.51
N LEU A 360 8.99 27.03 12.09
CA LEU A 360 9.26 26.83 13.51
C LEU A 360 8.49 27.82 14.39
N SER A 361 8.30 29.05 13.90
CA SER A 361 7.51 30.09 14.60
C SER A 361 6.01 29.78 14.62
N HIS A 362 5.51 28.99 13.67
CA HIS A 362 4.09 28.69 13.47
C HIS A 362 3.77 27.19 13.61
N VAL A 363 4.52 26.47 14.46
CA VAL A 363 4.34 25.02 14.67
C VAL A 363 2.91 24.73 15.15
N ARG A 364 2.22 23.89 14.37
CA ARG A 364 0.85 23.48 14.68
C ARG A 364 0.85 22.50 15.85
N HIS A 365 -0.23 22.53 16.63
CA HIS A 365 -0.43 21.50 17.64
C HIS A 365 -0.78 20.17 16.95
N LEU A 366 0.03 19.15 17.20
CA LEU A 366 -0.08 17.85 16.52
C LEU A 366 -0.97 16.81 17.24
N GLY A 367 -1.52 17.15 18.41
CA GLY A 367 -2.67 16.46 19.00
C GLY A 367 -2.37 15.42 20.09
N LYS A 368 -1.14 14.88 20.17
CA LYS A 368 -0.71 13.95 21.22
C LYS A 368 0.45 14.50 22.04
N LEU A 369 0.53 14.04 23.29
CA LEU A 369 1.61 14.37 24.22
C LEU A 369 2.96 13.93 23.62
N GLY A 370 3.88 14.88 23.42
CA GLY A 370 5.21 14.61 22.89
C GLY A 370 5.35 14.72 21.37
N ASP A 371 4.32 15.13 20.64
CA ASP A 371 4.40 15.31 19.17
C ASP A 371 5.28 16.50 18.74
N TYR A 372 5.95 17.20 19.66
CA TYR A 372 6.86 18.32 19.38
C TYR A 372 8.30 18.01 19.77
N LEU A 373 8.57 16.83 20.35
CA LEU A 373 9.88 16.51 20.90
C LEU A 373 10.96 16.46 19.81
N HIS A 374 10.63 15.96 18.62
CA HIS A 374 11.54 15.94 17.49
C HIS A 374 11.93 17.33 17.00
N ILE A 375 11.10 18.36 17.25
CA ILE A 375 11.44 19.76 16.95
C ILE A 375 12.51 20.25 17.93
N ILE A 376 12.40 19.90 19.21
CA ILE A 376 13.45 20.23 20.19
C ILE A 376 14.73 19.45 19.89
N GLU A 377 14.63 18.19 19.47
CA GLU A 377 15.79 17.38 19.04
C GLU A 377 16.47 17.97 17.80
N PHE A 378 15.69 18.50 16.84
CA PHE A 378 16.21 19.28 15.72
C PHE A 378 16.96 20.53 16.19
N LEU A 379 16.35 21.32 17.10
CA LEU A 379 16.96 22.52 17.67
C LEU A 379 18.26 22.20 18.42
N GLN A 380 18.27 21.10 19.18
CA GLN A 380 19.46 20.61 19.88
C GLN A 380 20.56 20.21 18.89
N TYR A 381 20.21 19.56 17.79
CA TYR A 381 21.16 19.13 16.77
C TYR A 381 21.81 20.31 16.04
N ILE A 382 21.03 21.35 15.71
CA ILE A 382 21.50 22.48 14.90
C ILE A 382 22.23 23.55 15.73
N TYR A 383 21.93 23.66 17.03
CA TYR A 383 22.46 24.69 17.92
C TYR A 383 24.00 24.85 17.90
N PRO A 384 24.81 23.77 18.00
CA PRO A 384 26.26 23.90 18.02
C PRO A 384 26.83 24.59 16.77
N SER A 385 26.18 24.40 15.62
CA SER A 385 26.64 24.95 14.34
C SER A 385 26.19 26.40 14.10
N VAL A 386 25.14 26.86 14.79
CA VAL A 386 24.55 28.20 14.57
C VAL A 386 24.81 29.17 15.73
N SER A 387 25.20 28.69 16.91
CA SER A 387 25.43 29.50 18.12
C SER A 387 26.43 30.66 17.94
N HIS A 388 27.34 30.57 16.96
CA HIS A 388 28.31 31.61 16.63
C HIS A 388 27.82 32.65 15.62
N ILE A 389 26.65 32.46 15.03
CA ILE A 389 26.07 33.29 13.97
C ILE A 389 24.98 34.16 14.59
N PRO A 390 24.82 35.44 14.20
CA PRO A 390 23.71 36.26 14.70
C PRO A 390 22.36 35.57 14.49
N ALA A 391 21.50 35.62 15.52
CA ALA A 391 20.17 35.02 15.44
C ALA A 391 19.37 35.59 14.26
N SER A 392 18.60 34.71 13.61
CA SER A 392 17.63 35.13 12.61
C SER A 392 16.54 35.96 13.29
N ALA A 393 16.28 37.16 12.78
CA ALA A 393 15.21 38.03 13.29
C ALA A 393 13.81 37.40 13.14
N ASP A 394 13.67 36.39 12.28
CA ASP A 394 12.40 35.76 11.92
C ASP A 394 12.03 34.54 12.77
N LEU A 395 12.88 34.12 13.72
CA LEU A 395 12.61 32.96 14.58
C LEU A 395 11.98 33.38 15.91
N ASP A 396 10.69 33.06 16.08
CA ASP A 396 9.97 33.24 17.34
C ASP A 396 9.73 31.89 18.03
N LEU A 397 10.27 31.73 19.24
CA LEU A 397 10.16 30.50 20.02
C LEU A 397 8.83 30.37 20.79
N SER A 398 7.99 31.39 20.78
CA SER A 398 6.72 31.46 21.54
C SER A 398 5.93 30.17 21.48
N ARG A 399 5.73 29.66 20.25
CA ARG A 399 4.90 28.47 20.03
C ARG A 399 5.55 27.18 20.54
N ILE A 400 6.87 27.07 20.41
CA ILE A 400 7.63 25.90 20.91
C ILE A 400 7.62 25.90 22.43
N LEU A 401 7.77 27.07 23.08
CA LEU A 401 7.68 27.23 24.52
C LEU A 401 6.29 26.88 25.06
N GLU A 402 5.25 27.35 24.39
CA GLU A 402 3.86 27.00 24.74
C GLU A 402 3.64 25.49 24.73
N LEU A 403 4.07 24.81 23.65
CA LEU A 403 3.96 23.36 23.51
C LEU A 403 4.80 22.62 24.57
N ALA A 404 6.02 23.10 24.84
CA ALA A 404 6.90 22.53 25.86
C ALA A 404 6.33 22.64 27.27
N CYS A 405 5.72 23.78 27.61
CA CYS A 405 5.05 23.98 28.89
C CYS A 405 3.80 23.11 29.00
N ARG A 406 3.05 22.96 27.90
CA ARG A 406 1.82 22.18 27.91
C ARG A 406 2.12 20.69 28.06
N ASP A 407 3.04 20.14 27.30
CA ASP A 407 3.21 18.69 27.23
C ASP A 407 4.57 18.23 27.78
N ALA A 408 5.01 18.87 28.88
CA ALA A 408 6.28 18.63 29.54
C ALA A 408 6.58 17.13 29.72
N HIS A 409 7.63 16.65 29.06
CA HIS A 409 7.96 15.23 29.02
C HIS A 409 8.85 14.81 30.21
N PRO A 410 8.40 13.93 31.13
CA PRO A 410 9.10 13.64 32.38
C PRO A 410 10.56 13.21 32.20
N ASN A 411 10.82 12.28 31.28
CA ASN A 411 12.16 11.70 31.11
C ASN A 411 13.13 12.57 30.30
N LYS A 412 12.63 13.64 29.68
CA LYS A 412 13.41 14.45 28.73
C LYS A 412 13.43 15.94 29.08
N TRP A 413 12.65 16.33 30.08
CA TRP A 413 12.53 17.72 30.52
C TRP A 413 13.89 18.36 30.80
N GLU A 414 14.79 17.66 31.50
CA GLU A 414 16.13 18.18 31.81
C GLU A 414 16.89 18.60 30.54
N GLN A 415 16.98 17.68 29.57
CA GLN A 415 17.66 17.89 28.29
C GLN A 415 16.99 18.98 27.44
N TYR A 416 15.65 18.97 27.39
CA TYR A 416 14.89 19.88 26.53
C TYR A 416 14.78 21.29 27.11
N SER A 417 14.63 21.42 28.44
CA SER A 417 14.63 22.73 29.10
C SER A 417 15.99 23.41 28.95
N HIS A 418 17.10 22.67 29.08
CA HIS A 418 18.43 23.22 28.81
C HIS A 418 18.55 23.70 27.36
N THR A 419 18.14 22.88 26.38
CA THR A 419 18.17 23.27 24.96
C THR A 419 17.33 24.52 24.70
N LEU A 420 16.11 24.59 25.23
CA LEU A 420 15.26 25.76 25.05
C LEU A 420 15.82 27.01 25.72
N MET A 421 16.49 26.88 26.87
CA MET A 421 17.17 27.99 27.54
C MET A 421 18.32 28.54 26.68
N ASP A 422 19.13 27.66 26.10
CA ASP A 422 20.21 28.04 25.17
C ASP A 422 19.65 28.80 23.94
N TRP A 423 18.49 28.37 23.43
CA TRP A 423 17.82 29.07 22.32
C TRP A 423 17.19 30.41 22.71
N ILE A 424 16.68 30.55 23.94
CA ILE A 424 16.20 31.84 24.46
C ILE A 424 17.35 32.84 24.56
N GLU A 425 18.51 32.41 25.06
CA GLU A 425 19.73 33.23 25.11
C GLU A 425 20.21 33.63 23.71
N TYR A 426 20.19 32.68 22.78
CA TYR A 426 20.61 32.90 21.40
C TYR A 426 19.71 33.87 20.63
N CYS A 427 18.39 33.66 20.67
CA CYS A 427 17.42 34.54 19.99
C CYS A 427 17.27 35.89 20.72
N GLY A 428 17.49 35.91 22.03
CA GLY A 428 17.18 37.06 22.87
C GLY A 428 15.69 37.12 23.23
N VAL A 429 15.43 37.48 24.47
CA VAL A 429 14.09 37.53 25.07
C VAL A 429 13.11 38.43 24.31
N ASP A 430 13.62 39.49 23.68
CA ASP A 430 12.80 40.47 22.97
C ASP A 430 12.10 39.90 21.73
N HIS A 431 12.71 38.88 21.08
CA HIS A 431 12.14 38.24 19.88
C HIS A 431 11.02 37.25 20.18
N ILE A 432 10.76 36.94 21.45
CA ILE A 432 9.67 36.06 21.87
C ILE A 432 8.40 36.89 22.03
N SER A 433 7.44 36.75 21.11
CA SER A 433 6.20 37.55 21.11
C SER A 433 5.28 37.20 22.29
N ASP A 434 5.13 35.92 22.61
CA ASP A 434 4.29 35.46 23.73
C ASP A 434 5.08 35.42 25.04
N LYS A 435 5.07 36.56 25.73
CA LYS A 435 5.66 36.70 27.06
C LYS A 435 5.02 35.78 28.10
N ARG A 436 3.79 35.30 27.88
CA ARG A 436 3.13 34.38 28.81
C ARG A 436 3.73 32.99 28.74
N SER A 437 3.91 32.45 27.53
CA SER A 437 4.57 31.15 27.33
C SER A 437 6.01 31.16 27.82
N LEU A 438 6.73 32.28 27.62
CA LEU A 438 8.05 32.47 28.21
C LEU A 438 8.02 32.47 29.74
N SER A 439 7.14 33.27 30.36
CA SER A 439 7.01 33.33 31.82
C SER A 439 6.68 31.95 32.42
N MET A 440 5.74 31.23 31.81
CA MET A 440 5.37 29.87 32.20
C MET A 440 6.56 28.91 32.14
N PHE A 441 7.33 28.94 31.04
CA PHE A 441 8.52 28.12 30.87
C PHE A 441 9.57 28.41 31.94
N LEU A 442 9.88 29.69 32.17
CA LEU A 442 10.87 30.10 33.17
C LEU A 442 10.45 29.68 34.59
N HIS A 443 9.17 29.78 34.94
CA HIS A 443 8.67 29.29 36.23
C HIS A 443 8.78 27.77 36.38
N LEU A 444 8.46 26.99 35.33
CA LEU A 444 8.64 25.54 35.32
C LEU A 444 10.12 25.15 35.48
N CYS A 445 11.03 25.91 34.88
CA CYS A 445 12.47 25.71 35.06
C CYS A 445 12.95 26.09 36.47
N ALA A 446 12.48 27.20 37.03
CA ALA A 446 12.97 27.77 38.30
C ALA A 446 12.46 27.05 39.55
N HIS A 447 11.26 26.48 39.50
CA HIS A 447 10.55 25.90 40.64
C HIS A 447 10.19 24.43 40.40
N GLN A 448 10.90 23.51 41.07
CA GLN A 448 10.65 22.07 40.96
C GLN A 448 9.20 21.70 41.34
N GLU A 449 8.62 22.39 42.33
CA GLU A 449 7.22 22.18 42.74
C GLU A 449 6.22 22.40 41.59
N TRP A 450 6.49 23.35 40.70
CA TRP A 450 5.62 23.64 39.56
C TRP A 450 5.71 22.54 38.51
N LEU A 451 6.93 22.07 38.25
CA LEU A 451 7.17 20.93 37.38
C LEU A 451 6.52 19.66 37.96
N ASP A 452 6.68 19.40 39.25
CA ASP A 452 6.06 18.25 39.93
C ASP A 452 4.53 18.30 39.83
N VAL A 453 3.91 19.47 40.05
CA VAL A 453 2.46 19.66 39.87
C VAL A 453 2.05 19.43 38.41
N ARG A 454 2.84 19.89 37.45
CA ARG A 454 2.55 19.70 36.02
C ARG A 454 2.64 18.23 35.60
N LEU A 455 3.59 17.49 36.17
CA LEU A 455 3.81 16.07 35.90
C LEU A 455 2.92 15.16 36.78
N ALA A 456 2.25 15.72 37.79
CA ALA A 456 1.35 14.98 38.69
C ALA A 456 0.17 14.42 37.92
N GLY A 457 0.17 13.10 37.72
CA GLY A 457 -0.83 12.38 36.92
C GLY A 457 -0.21 11.45 35.87
N ILE A 458 1.06 11.65 35.53
CA ILE A 458 1.79 10.77 34.61
C ILE A 458 2.43 9.63 35.42
N SER A 459 1.63 8.61 35.78
CA SER A 459 2.06 7.50 36.62
C SER A 459 3.18 6.67 35.96
N GLY A 460 4.25 6.36 36.71
CA GLY A 460 5.28 5.39 36.31
C GLY A 460 6.57 5.98 35.73
N TYR A 461 6.72 7.30 35.68
CA TYR A 461 7.90 7.97 35.16
C TYR A 461 8.81 8.51 36.29
N ARG A 462 10.11 8.63 36.01
CA ARG A 462 11.04 9.36 36.89
C ARG A 462 10.51 10.80 37.01
N GLN A 463 10.55 11.37 38.22
CA GLN A 463 10.30 12.80 38.38
C GLN A 463 11.25 13.56 37.44
N GLY A 464 10.69 14.32 36.51
CA GLY A 464 11.47 15.22 35.68
C GLY A 464 12.18 16.23 36.58
N SER A 465 13.44 16.53 36.27
CA SER A 465 14.22 17.55 36.98
C SER A 465 14.69 18.58 35.98
N THR A 466 14.72 19.85 36.37
CA THR A 466 15.48 20.87 35.65
C THR A 466 16.93 20.83 36.15
N ASP A 467 17.90 20.93 35.25
CA ASP A 467 19.32 21.05 35.62
C ASP A 467 19.58 22.32 36.45
N ASP A 468 20.58 22.28 37.34
CA ASP A 468 20.87 23.37 38.28
C ASP A 468 21.25 24.67 37.54
N ILE A 469 22.00 24.58 36.45
CA ILE A 469 22.42 25.74 35.64
C ILE A 469 21.20 26.36 34.97
N THR A 470 20.34 25.52 34.37
CA THR A 470 19.10 25.97 33.72
C THR A 470 18.16 26.63 34.74
N ARG A 471 18.11 26.10 35.96
CA ARG A 471 17.29 26.64 37.06
C ARG A 471 17.77 28.02 37.52
N GLU A 472 19.09 28.20 37.62
CA GLU A 472 19.68 29.48 38.04
C GLU A 472 19.46 30.57 36.99
N ARG A 473 19.71 30.26 35.71
CA ARG A 473 19.42 31.15 34.58
C ARG A 473 17.94 31.56 34.53
N ALA A 474 17.03 30.61 34.74
CA ALA A 474 15.59 30.91 34.75
C ALA A 474 15.22 31.93 35.84
N ARG A 475 15.82 31.81 37.04
CA ARG A 475 15.59 32.76 38.15
C ARG A 475 16.15 34.14 37.84
N GLU A 476 17.31 34.21 37.21
CA GLU A 476 17.90 35.48 36.75
C GLU A 476 16.99 36.19 35.76
N TYR A 477 16.47 35.48 34.74
CA TYR A 477 15.53 36.04 33.78
C TYR A 477 14.22 36.52 34.43
N LEU A 478 13.64 35.73 35.33
CA LEU A 478 12.44 36.14 36.07
C LEU A 478 12.65 37.40 36.91
N SER A 479 13.88 37.63 37.40
CA SER A 479 14.21 38.83 38.17
C SER A 479 14.53 40.06 37.31
N THR A 480 15.01 39.83 36.08
CA THR A 480 15.53 40.88 35.20
C THR A 480 14.47 41.44 34.26
N ILE A 481 13.55 40.59 33.78
CA ILE A 481 12.53 41.00 32.82
C ILE A 481 11.31 41.55 33.57
N SER A 482 11.18 42.88 33.65
CA SER A 482 10.08 43.56 34.36
C SER A 482 8.70 43.35 33.73
N ASP A 483 8.66 43.01 32.44
CA ASP A 483 7.45 43.03 31.62
C ASP A 483 6.78 41.66 31.49
N LEU A 484 7.26 40.65 32.23
CA LEU A 484 6.66 39.32 32.22
C LEU A 484 5.31 39.31 32.97
N PRO A 485 4.28 38.67 32.41
CA PRO A 485 3.02 38.50 33.12
C PRO A 485 3.22 37.61 34.34
N ALA A 486 2.57 37.97 35.44
CA ALA A 486 2.52 37.14 36.64
C ALA A 486 1.73 35.86 36.34
N VAL A 487 2.39 34.72 36.41
CA VAL A 487 1.77 33.40 36.26
C VAL A 487 1.44 32.86 37.65
N LYS A 488 0.27 32.26 37.82
CA LYS A 488 -0.12 31.58 39.06
C LYS A 488 -0.03 30.07 38.90
N LEU A 489 0.29 29.37 39.99
CA LEU A 489 0.36 27.92 40.02
C LEU A 489 -0.96 27.25 39.59
N GLU A 490 -2.12 27.87 39.82
CA GLU A 490 -3.41 27.33 39.37
C GLU A 490 -3.52 27.22 37.85
N GLU A 491 -2.87 28.11 37.10
CA GLU A 491 -2.86 28.08 35.63
C GLU A 491 -2.03 26.91 35.08
N VAL A 492 -1.05 26.45 35.86
CA VAL A 492 -0.23 25.26 35.56
C VAL A 492 -1.06 23.98 35.62
N ILE A 493 -2.15 23.96 36.39
CA ILE A 493 -3.02 22.79 36.55
C ILE A 493 -3.99 22.65 35.36
N VAL A 494 -4.53 23.77 34.88
CA VAL A 494 -5.62 23.79 33.88
C VAL A 494 -5.16 23.40 32.46
N GLY A 495 -3.86 23.54 32.14
CA GLY A 495 -3.37 23.16 30.82
C GLY A 495 -3.17 21.65 30.60
N GLY A 496 -3.32 20.82 31.64
CA GLY A 496 -3.18 19.37 31.53
C GLY A 496 -4.48 18.78 31.00
N THR A 497 -4.42 18.19 29.81
CA THR A 497 -5.48 17.42 29.12
C THR A 497 -6.90 17.43 29.72
N ASP A 498 -7.89 17.80 28.88
CA ASP A 498 -9.33 17.46 29.00
C ASP A 498 -9.59 15.93 29.00
N VAL A 499 -8.82 15.16 29.76
CA VAL A 499 -9.22 13.84 30.21
C VAL A 499 -9.93 14.08 31.53
N ALA A 500 -11.26 14.10 31.48
CA ALA A 500 -12.08 13.98 32.67
C ALA A 500 -11.50 12.86 33.54
N VAL A 501 -10.85 13.24 34.64
CA VAL A 501 -10.52 12.33 35.72
C VAL A 501 -11.86 11.96 36.35
N VAL A 502 -12.55 11.00 35.73
CA VAL A 502 -13.49 10.17 36.46
C VAL A 502 -12.61 9.44 37.47
N VAL A 503 -12.54 9.99 38.68
CA VAL A 503 -12.12 9.25 39.85
C VAL A 503 -13.06 8.05 39.92
N ALA A 504 -12.63 6.92 39.36
CA ALA A 504 -13.32 5.67 39.53
C ALA A 504 -13.32 5.39 41.04
N PRO A 505 -14.49 5.17 41.68
CA PRO A 505 -14.49 4.71 43.06
C PRO A 505 -13.71 3.40 43.14
N ALA A 506 -13.00 3.21 44.25
CA ALA A 506 -12.18 2.02 44.51
C ALA A 506 -12.92 0.73 44.08
N PRO A 507 -12.22 -0.26 43.50
CA PRO A 507 -12.86 -1.48 43.04
C PRO A 507 -13.62 -2.13 44.21
N PRO A 508 -14.87 -2.58 44.00
CA PRO A 508 -15.62 -3.26 45.04
C PRO A 508 -14.85 -4.52 45.45
N SER A 509 -14.85 -4.80 46.75
CA SER A 509 -14.22 -6.00 47.29
C SER A 509 -14.73 -7.25 46.58
N ILE A 510 -13.89 -8.28 46.49
CA ILE A 510 -14.14 -9.59 45.85
C ILE A 510 -15.47 -10.26 46.31
N ALA A 511 -16.08 -9.78 47.38
CA ALA A 511 -17.38 -10.26 47.87
C ALA A 511 -18.60 -9.83 47.03
N GLU A 512 -18.54 -8.76 46.21
CA GLU A 512 -19.72 -8.23 45.51
C GLU A 512 -19.93 -8.78 44.07
N VAL A 513 -18.96 -9.49 43.49
CA VAL A 513 -19.03 -9.99 42.10
C VAL A 513 -19.88 -11.27 41.97
N ASN A 514 -20.20 -11.96 43.08
CA ASN A 514 -20.88 -13.26 43.03
C ASN A 514 -22.42 -13.18 43.02
N ASN A 515 -23.04 -11.99 43.09
CA ASN A 515 -24.50 -11.85 43.20
C ASN A 515 -25.20 -11.04 42.07
N ALA A 516 -24.56 -10.80 40.93
CA ALA A 516 -25.18 -10.08 39.81
C ALA A 516 -25.75 -11.02 38.71
N SER A 517 -27.02 -10.77 38.34
CA SER A 517 -27.85 -11.51 37.37
C SER A 517 -27.29 -11.52 35.92
N PRO A 518 -27.57 -12.55 35.08
CA PRO A 518 -26.82 -12.84 33.85
C PRO A 518 -27.04 -11.93 32.63
N SER A 519 -27.81 -10.83 32.72
CA SER A 519 -28.31 -10.12 31.53
C SER A 519 -27.50 -8.90 31.05
N LYS A 520 -26.31 -8.62 31.61
CA LYS A 520 -25.43 -7.55 31.12
C LYS A 520 -23.97 -7.99 31.07
N ARG A 521 -23.60 -8.72 30.01
CA ARG A 521 -22.20 -8.83 29.56
C ARG A 521 -22.05 -8.07 28.23
N VAL A 522 -21.54 -6.85 28.31
CA VAL A 522 -21.03 -6.11 27.16
C VAL A 522 -19.65 -6.68 26.85
N ALA A 523 -19.47 -7.19 25.63
CA ALA A 523 -18.20 -7.73 25.16
C ALA A 523 -17.19 -6.61 24.95
N ILE A 524 -16.29 -6.41 25.91
CA ILE A 524 -15.07 -5.64 25.72
C ILE A 524 -14.11 -6.53 24.91
N ARG A 525 -14.01 -6.29 23.60
CA ARG A 525 -12.99 -6.90 22.74
C ARG A 525 -11.62 -6.35 23.16
N ARG A 526 -10.81 -7.21 23.79
CA ARG A 526 -9.36 -7.02 23.91
C ARG A 526 -8.70 -7.33 22.56
N TRP A 527 -7.82 -6.44 22.13
CA TRP A 527 -6.99 -6.60 20.93
C TRP A 527 -5.80 -7.54 21.23
N PRO A 528 -5.38 -8.45 20.34
CA PRO A 528 -4.49 -9.56 20.71
C PRO A 528 -2.99 -9.33 20.49
N TRP A 529 -2.50 -8.13 20.17
CA TRP A 529 -1.10 -7.96 19.73
C TRP A 529 -0.11 -7.34 20.75
N PHE A 530 -0.43 -7.42 22.05
CA PHE A 530 0.50 -7.02 23.11
C PHE A 530 0.61 -8.12 24.17
N SER A 531 1.28 -9.22 23.83
CA SER A 531 1.95 -10.08 24.80
C SER A 531 2.98 -10.95 24.08
N GLU A 532 4.12 -11.14 24.74
CA GLU A 532 5.22 -12.05 24.38
C GLU A 532 6.35 -11.47 23.52
N ARG A 533 7.22 -10.71 24.19
CA ARG A 533 8.67 -10.89 24.03
C ARG A 533 9.44 -10.39 25.26
N THR A 534 9.46 -11.22 26.30
CA THR A 534 10.49 -11.20 27.35
C THR A 534 10.84 -12.64 27.68
N GLU A 535 11.64 -13.26 26.81
CA GLU A 535 12.48 -14.38 27.22
C GLU A 535 13.92 -13.88 27.12
N GLN A 536 14.50 -13.68 28.30
CA GLN A 536 15.90 -13.37 28.54
C GLN A 536 16.60 -14.73 28.67
N PRO A 537 17.67 -15.03 27.90
CA PRO A 537 18.35 -16.31 28.02
C PRO A 537 19.17 -16.33 29.32
N ASP A 538 18.88 -17.30 30.17
CA ASP A 538 19.67 -17.64 31.35
C ASP A 538 21.09 -18.06 30.92
N LEU A 539 22.08 -17.36 31.47
CA LEU A 539 23.49 -17.73 31.42
C LEU A 539 23.73 -18.81 32.50
N GLU A 540 23.94 -20.05 32.06
CA GLU A 540 24.42 -21.13 32.91
C GLU A 540 25.87 -20.87 33.35
N ASP A 541 26.07 -20.87 34.68
CA ASP A 541 27.36 -20.84 35.37
C ASP A 541 27.94 -22.27 35.45
N PRO A 542 29.12 -22.55 34.88
CA PRO A 542 29.71 -23.87 34.92
C PRO A 542 30.59 -24.00 36.17
N LYS A 543 30.09 -24.66 37.22
CA LYS A 543 30.88 -25.38 38.26
C LYS A 543 29.99 -26.04 39.30
N ARG A 544 29.90 -27.38 39.27
CA ARG A 544 30.10 -28.29 40.41
C ARG A 544 29.87 -29.74 39.99
N ASP A 545 30.95 -30.50 40.17
CA ASP A 545 31.12 -31.95 40.33
C ASP A 545 30.58 -32.93 39.28
#